data_AF-A0A8T3YI90-F1
#
_entry.id   AF-A0A8T3YI90-F1
#
_cell.length_a   1.000
_cell.length_b   1.000
_cell.length_c   1.000
_cell.angle_alpha   90.00
_cell.angle_beta   90.00
_cell.angle_gamma   90.00
#
_symmetry.space_group_name_H-M   'P 1'
#
loop_
_entity.id
_entity.type
_entity.pdbx_description
1 polymer ?
#
loop_
_entity_poly.entity_id
_entity_poly.type
_entity_poly.pdbx_seq_one_letter_code
_entity_poly.pdbx_strand_id
1 'polypeptide(L)' 'MRALFVGRFQPLHLGHLHAILRILEAAEGAVIAV' A
#
# COMPACT_ATOMS: atom_id res chain seq x y z
N MET A 1 -4.77 2.79 13.91
CA MET A 1 -5.77 2.36 12.88
C MET A 1 -5.05 1.74 11.69
N ARG A 2 -5.56 0.62 11.14
CA ARG A 2 -4.98 -0.07 9.96
C ARG A 2 -5.58 0.45 8.65
N ALA A 3 -4.75 0.61 7.63
CA ALA A 3 -5.14 1.01 6.28
C ALA A 3 -5.39 -0.20 5.37
N LEU A 4 -6.18 -0.01 4.31
CA LEU A 4 -6.43 -0.98 3.24
C LEU A 4 -5.98 -0.36 1.90
N PHE A 5 -5.12 -1.05 1.16
CA PHE A 5 -4.70 -0.65 -0.18
C PHE A 5 -5.04 -1.76 -1.19
N VAL A 6 -5.96 -1.45 -2.09
CA VAL A 6 -6.51 -2.42 -3.06
C VAL A 6 -5.99 -2.11 -4.46
N GLY A 7 -5.51 -3.13 -5.17
CA GLY A 7 -5.08 -2.95 -6.56
C GLY A 7 -4.68 -4.26 -7.22
N ARG A 8 -4.69 -4.29 -8.56
CA ARG A 8 -4.28 -5.48 -9.32
C ARG A 8 -2.78 -5.78 -9.21
N PHE A 9 -1.96 -4.77 -8.93
CA PHE A 9 -0.50 -4.86 -8.79
C PHE A 9 0.21 -5.72 -9.87
N GLN A 10 -0.20 -5.58 -11.13
CA GLN A 10 0.31 -6.36 -12.27
C GLN A 10 1.03 -5.45 -13.30
N PRO A 11 2.36 -5.31 -13.23
CA PRO A 11 3.25 -5.77 -12.14
C PRO A 11 3.25 -4.79 -10.96
N LEU A 12 3.76 -5.25 -9.82
CA LEU A 12 4.16 -4.35 -8.75
C LEU A 12 5.31 -3.47 -9.26
N HIS A 13 5.21 -2.15 -9.09
CA HIS A 13 6.20 -1.20 -9.56
C HIS A 13 6.46 -0.11 -8.52
N LEU A 14 7.44 0.76 -8.76
CA LEU A 14 7.90 1.76 -7.80
C LEU A 14 6.80 2.71 -7.33
N GLY A 15 5.82 3.04 -8.18
CA GLY A 15 4.64 3.81 -7.77
C GLY A 15 3.82 3.15 -6.64
N HIS A 16 3.66 1.82 -6.66
CA HIS A 16 2.97 1.11 -5.59
C HIS A 16 3.80 1.13 -4.29
N LEU A 17 5.11 0.90 -4.39
CA LEU A 17 6.03 1.00 -3.25
C LEU A 17 5.98 2.39 -2.61
N HIS A 18 6.00 3.44 -3.44
CA HIS A 18 5.86 4.81 -2.97
C HIS A 18 4.54 4.98 -2.18
N ALA A 19 3.41 4.53 -2.72
CA ALA A 19 2.13 4.61 -2.04
C ALA A 19 2.10 3.82 -0.71
N ILE A 20 2.67 2.61 -0.68
CA ILE A 20 2.75 1.79 0.54
C ILE A 20 3.56 2.50 1.62
N LEU A 21 4.72 3.06 1.28
CA LEU A 21 5.56 3.81 2.22
C LEU A 21 4.80 5.02 2.78
N ARG A 22 4.10 5.75 1.90
CA ARG A 22 3.25 6.89 2.32
C ARG A 22 2.14 6.48 3.28
N ILE A 23 1.54 5.32 3.07
CA ILE A 23 0.49 4.77 3.96
C ILE A 23 1.08 4.42 5.33
N LEU A 24 2.25 3.78 5.37
CA LEU A 24 2.90 3.38 6.63
C LEU A 24 3.40 4.55 7.47
N GLU A 25 3.67 5.71 6.86
CA GLU A 25 3.93 6.94 7.61
C GLU A 25 2.68 7.53 8.28
N ALA A 26 1.48 7.21 7.78
CA ALA A 26 0.21 7.77 8.24
C ALA A 26 -0.65 6.77 9.05
N ALA A 27 -0.29 5.49 9.07
CA ALA A 27 -1.06 4.42 9.70
C ALA A 27 -0.15 3.42 10.41
N GLU A 28 -0.66 2.79 11.47
CA GLU A 28 0.06 1.75 12.22
C GLU A 28 0.37 0.48 11.40
N GLY A 29 -0.30 0.31 10.25
CA GLY A 29 -0.06 -0.79 9.33
C GLY A 29 -1.03 -0.77 8.14
N ALA A 30 -0.72 -1.56 7.11
CA ALA A 30 -1.50 -1.66 5.89
C ALA A 30 -1.81 -3.13 5.53
N VAL A 31 -3.02 -3.38 5.05
CA VAL A 31 -3.40 -4.63 4.36
C VAL A 31 -3.38 -4.36 2.86
N ILE A 32 -2.63 -5.16 2.11
CA ILE A 32 -2.59 -5.12 0.65
C ILE A 32 -3.58 -6.17 0.13
N ALA A 33 -4.60 -5.75 -0.60
CA ALA A 33 -5.57 -6.65 -1.22
C ALA A 33 -5.40 -6.64 -2.74
N VAL A 34 -5.28 -7.83 -3.33
CA VAL A 34 -5.03 -8.06 -4.76
C VAL A 34 -6.34 -8.37 -5.48
#